data_AF-A0A5M9Q4U8-F1
#
_entry.id   AF-A0A5M9Q4U8-F1
#
_cell.length_a   1.000
_cell.length_b   1.000
_cell.length_c   1.000
_cell.angle_alpha   90.00
_cell.angle_beta   90.00
_cell.angle_gamma   90.00
#
_symmetry.space_group_name_H-M   'P 1'
#
loop_
_entity.id
_entity.type
_entity.pdbx_description
1 polymer ?
#
loop_
_entity_poly.entity_id
_entity_poly.type
_entity_poly.pdbx_seq_one_letter_code
_entity_poly.pdbx_strand_id
1 'polypeptide(L)'
;MNELEFNIRLYLTDVMRSWTYRIGSTSQRYVLSAMTELFDSLSDDDIELIRLRYMECLTLNEVARRCYLNERTIRNHTNPTVKQVKEIIKKATEQA
;
A
#
# COMPACT_ATOMS: atom_id res chain seq x y z
N MET A 1 2.25 -8.90 11.63
CA MET A 1 2.15 -7.94 10.51
C MET A 1 3.43 -8.04 9.71
N ASN A 2 3.33 -8.36 8.42
CA ASN A 2 4.52 -8.46 7.56
C ASN A 2 4.97 -7.06 7.08
N GLU A 3 6.17 -6.97 6.49
CA GLU A 3 6.76 -5.70 6.04
C GLU A 3 5.91 -4.98 4.99
N LEU A 4 5.27 -5.73 4.09
CA LEU A 4 4.36 -5.19 3.09
C LEU A 4 3.15 -4.51 3.75
N GLU A 5 2.46 -5.23 4.65
CA GLU A 5 1.32 -4.71 5.41
C GLU A 5 1.71 -3.49 6.22
N PHE A 6 2.87 -3.53 6.88
CA PHE A 6 3.38 -2.40 7.67
C PHE A 6 3.56 -1.15 6.80
N ASN A 7 4.24 -1.26 5.66
CA ASN A 7 4.48 -0.12 4.77
C ASN A 7 3.20 0.45 4.15
N ILE A 8 2.26 -0.43 3.72
CA ILE A 8 0.97 0.02 3.20
C ILE A 8 0.19 0.79 4.28
N ARG A 9 0.12 0.27 5.51
CA ARG A 9 -0.57 0.94 6.62
C ARG A 9 0.12 2.25 7.02
N LEU A 10 1.44 2.25 7.09
CA LEU A 10 2.21 3.43 7.45
C LEU A 10 1.96 4.57 6.44
N TYR A 11 1.85 4.23 5.14
CA TYR A 11 1.50 5.18 4.09
C TYR A 11 0.05 5.67 4.23
N LEU A 12 -0.93 4.76 4.31
CA LEU A 12 -2.37 5.09 4.34
C LEU A 12 -2.81 5.85 5.61
N THR A 13 -2.00 5.86 6.66
CA THR A 13 -2.28 6.60 7.89
C THR A 13 -1.64 7.98 7.92
N ASP A 14 -1.00 8.42 6.82
CA ASP A 14 -0.20 9.65 6.70
C ASP A 14 0.98 9.76 7.70
N VAL A 15 1.17 8.76 8.56
CA VAL A 15 2.28 8.68 9.53
C VAL A 15 3.61 8.71 8.79
N MET A 16 3.69 8.06 7.63
CA MET A 16 4.90 8.05 6.81
C MET A 16 5.36 9.46 6.39
N ARG A 17 4.41 10.34 6.00
CA ARG A 17 4.70 11.74 5.64
C ARG A 17 5.21 12.54 6.84
N SER A 18 4.61 12.33 8.02
CA SER A 18 5.04 12.97 9.26
C SER A 18 6.47 12.57 9.67
N TRP A 19 6.81 11.30 9.51
CA TRP A 19 8.12 10.76 9.91
C TRP A 19 9.26 11.19 8.99
N THR A 20 9.03 11.20 7.68
CA THR A 20 10.03 11.68 6.72
C THR A 20 10.35 13.17 6.91
N TYR A 21 9.36 13.99 7.29
CA TYR A 21 9.60 15.39 7.61
C TYR A 21 10.44 15.60 8.89
N ARG A 22 10.30 14.71 9.89
CA ARG A 22 10.96 14.87 11.20
C ARG A 22 12.33 14.18 11.32
N ILE A 23 12.51 12.98 10.75
CA ILE A 23 13.66 12.09 11.04
C ILE A 23 14.13 11.31 9.79
N GLY A 24 13.58 11.58 8.60
CA GLY A 24 13.69 10.70 7.44
C GLY A 24 15.08 10.52 6.84
N SER A 25 15.59 9.27 6.80
CA SER A 25 16.76 8.87 6.01
C SER A 25 16.50 8.90 4.49
N THR A 26 17.55 8.83 3.67
CA THR A 26 17.42 8.80 2.20
C THR A 26 16.51 7.67 1.71
N SER A 27 16.66 6.46 2.27
CA SER A 27 15.82 5.31 1.91
C SER A 27 14.36 5.51 2.32
N GLN A 28 14.09 6.13 3.47
CA GLN A 28 12.72 6.45 3.90
C GLN A 28 12.05 7.49 2.99
N ARG A 29 12.81 8.50 2.55
CA ARG A 29 12.33 9.48 1.56
C ARG A 29 12.04 8.83 0.21
N TYR A 30 12.89 7.89 -0.22
CA TYR A 30 12.67 7.11 -1.43
C TYR A 30 11.36 6.32 -1.37
N VAL A 31 11.14 5.54 -0.30
CA VAL A 31 9.90 4.77 -0.14
C VAL A 31 8.69 5.71 -0.12
N LEU A 32 8.75 6.83 0.59
CA LEU A 32 7.61 7.76 0.63
C LEU A 32 7.31 8.32 -0.77
N SER A 33 8.34 8.78 -1.49
CA SER A 33 8.17 9.38 -2.81
C SER A 33 7.56 8.37 -3.78
N ALA A 34 8.11 7.15 -3.83
CA ALA A 34 7.64 6.10 -4.73
C ALA A 34 6.23 5.60 -4.36
N MET A 35 5.92 5.50 -3.06
CA MET A 35 4.56 5.17 -2.60
C MET A 35 3.57 6.29 -2.93
N THR A 36 3.98 7.56 -2.82
CA THR A 36 3.14 8.70 -3.18
C THR A 36 2.78 8.67 -4.67
N GLU A 37 3.79 8.54 -5.53
CA GLU A 37 3.59 8.42 -6.98
C GLU A 37 2.69 7.22 -7.34
N LEU A 38 2.91 6.06 -6.70
CA LEU A 38 2.08 4.88 -6.91
C LEU A 38 0.62 5.15 -6.54
N PHE A 39 0.36 5.66 -5.33
CA PHE A 39 -1.00 5.83 -4.83
C PHE A 39 -1.74 7.00 -5.49
N ASP A 40 -1.04 8.07 -5.90
CA ASP A 40 -1.64 9.18 -6.66
C ASP A 40 -2.09 8.73 -8.07
N SER A 41 -1.56 7.62 -8.58
CA SER A 41 -1.98 7.02 -9.86
C SER A 41 -3.18 6.08 -9.76
N LEU A 42 -3.60 5.70 -8.55
CA LEU A 42 -4.70 4.77 -8.32
C LEU A 42 -6.05 5.49 -8.38
N SER A 43 -7.09 4.75 -8.78
CA SER A 43 -8.46 5.21 -8.62
C SER A 43 -8.87 5.17 -7.14
N ASP A 44 -9.87 5.98 -6.76
CA ASP A 44 -10.44 5.94 -5.40
C ASP A 44 -10.94 4.53 -5.02
N ASP A 45 -11.50 3.80 -5.99
CA ASP A 45 -11.95 2.41 -5.82
C ASP A 45 -10.78 1.47 -5.52
N ASP A 46 -9.66 1.59 -6.26
CA ASP A 46 -8.46 0.79 -6.02
C ASP A 46 -7.86 1.08 -4.64
N ILE A 47 -7.83 2.36 -4.25
CA ILE A 47 -7.36 2.79 -2.92
C ILE A 47 -8.25 2.18 -1.83
N GLU A 48 -9.58 2.24 -1.98
CA GLU A 48 -10.50 1.67 -1.00
C GLU A 48 -10.36 0.15 -0.91
N LEU A 49 -10.21 -0.56 -2.04
CA LEU A 49 -9.97 -2.00 -2.03
C LEU A 49 -8.65 -2.35 -1.34
N ILE A 50 -7.59 -1.56 -1.51
CA ILE A 50 -6.34 -1.72 -0.76
C ILE A 50 -6.54 -1.44 0.73
N ARG A 51 -7.31 -0.40 1.09
CA ARG A 51 -7.61 -0.05 2.48
C ARG A 51 -8.38 -1.18 3.18
N LEU A 52 -9.44 -1.70 2.58
CA LEU A 52 -10.20 -2.83 3.13
C LEU A 52 -9.32 -4.07 3.34
N ARG A 53 -8.43 -4.35 2.40
CA ARG A 53 -7.52 -5.51 2.47
C ARG A 53 -6.44 -5.36 3.53
N TYR A 54 -5.80 -4.19 3.61
CA TYR A 54 -4.56 -4.03 4.35
C TYR A 54 -4.70 -3.18 5.61
N MET A 55 -5.65 -2.24 5.69
CA MET A 55 -5.98 -1.50 6.92
C MET A 55 -7.00 -2.26 7.76
N GLU A 56 -8.13 -2.69 7.17
CA GLU A 56 -9.18 -3.42 7.89
C GLU A 56 -8.91 -4.93 8.02
N CYS A 57 -7.83 -5.43 7.41
CA CYS A 57 -7.41 -6.85 7.45
C CYS A 57 -8.42 -7.83 6.83
N LEU A 58 -9.32 -7.37 5.96
CA LEU A 58 -10.35 -8.24 5.41
C LEU A 58 -9.77 -9.24 4.40
N THR A 59 -10.26 -10.48 4.46
CA THR A 59 -10.03 -11.50 3.45
C THR A 59 -10.63 -11.09 2.11
N LEU A 60 -10.20 -11.71 1.02
CA LEU A 60 -10.76 -11.43 -0.31
C LEU A 60 -12.27 -11.67 -0.35
N ASN A 61 -12.74 -12.69 0.38
CA ASN A 61 -14.15 -13.03 0.46
C ASN A 61 -14.97 -11.96 1.21
N GLU A 62 -14.43 -11.43 2.31
CA GLU A 62 -15.08 -10.36 3.07
C GLU A 62 -15.15 -9.06 2.28
N VAL A 63 -14.08 -8.69 1.57
CA VAL A 63 -14.10 -7.54 0.66
C VAL A 63 -15.07 -7.77 -0.49
N ALA A 64 -15.11 -8.98 -1.06
CA ALA A 64 -16.05 -9.36 -2.13
C ALA A 64 -17.50 -9.14 -1.69
N ARG A 65 -17.84 -9.63 -0.50
CA ARG A 65 -19.18 -9.46 0.10
C ARG A 65 -19.51 -8.01 0.38
N ARG A 66 -18.56 -7.23 0.92
CA ARG A 66 -18.79 -5.83 1.29
C ARG A 66 -18.94 -4.91 0.08
N CYS A 67 -18.20 -5.18 -0.98
CA CYS A 67 -18.24 -4.38 -2.21
C CYS A 67 -19.21 -4.94 -3.27
N TYR A 68 -19.88 -6.08 -3.01
CA TYR A 68 -20.70 -6.81 -3.99
C TYR A 68 -19.92 -7.14 -5.29
N LEU A 69 -18.66 -7.51 -5.13
CA LEU A 69 -17.74 -7.86 -6.22
C LEU A 69 -17.29 -9.32 -6.12
N ASN A 70 -16.65 -9.82 -7.18
CA ASN A 70 -16.01 -11.13 -7.16
C ASN A 70 -14.58 -11.03 -6.61
N GLU A 71 -14.11 -12.09 -5.92
CA GLU A 71 -12.72 -12.14 -5.42
C GLU A 71 -11.69 -11.95 -6.53
N ARG A 72 -11.97 -12.45 -7.75
CA ARG A 72 -11.09 -12.27 -8.91
C ARG A 72 -10.94 -10.81 -9.28
N THR A 73 -12.04 -10.04 -9.25
CA THR A 73 -12.03 -8.60 -9.51
C THR A 73 -11.15 -7.91 -8.47
N ILE A 74 -11.35 -8.19 -7.18
CA ILE A 74 -10.54 -7.60 -6.11
C ILE A 74 -9.05 -7.93 -6.28
N ARG A 75 -8.70 -9.17 -6.63
CA ARG A 75 -7.31 -9.54 -6.93
C ARG A 75 -6.75 -8.74 -8.09
N ASN A 76 -7.51 -8.56 -9.17
CA ASN A 76 -7.05 -7.82 -10.34
C ASN A 76 -6.78 -6.34 -10.02
N HIS A 77 -7.60 -5.74 -9.16
CA HIS A 77 -7.42 -4.36 -8.69
C HIS A 77 -6.27 -4.23 -7.68
N THR A 78 -6.13 -5.17 -6.75
CA THR A 78 -5.18 -5.02 -5.62
C THR A 78 -3.79 -5.60 -5.88
N ASN A 79 -3.68 -6.69 -6.67
CA ASN A 79 -2.40 -7.37 -6.89
C ASN A 79 -1.35 -6.50 -7.61
N PRO A 80 -1.68 -5.68 -8.64
CA PRO A 80 -0.71 -4.82 -9.28
C PRO A 80 -0.04 -3.86 -8.29
N THR A 81 -0.84 -3.17 -7.47
CA THR A 81 -0.35 -2.27 -6.43
C THR A 81 0.53 -3.01 -5.43
N VAL A 82 0.06 -4.15 -4.92
CA VAL A 82 0.82 -4.98 -3.97
C VAL A 82 2.18 -5.41 -4.52
N LYS A 83 2.24 -5.78 -5.81
CA LYS A 83 3.50 -6.13 -6.47
C LYS A 83 4.43 -4.93 -6.52
N GLN A 84 3.93 -3.75 -6.89
CA GLN A 84 4.74 -2.53 -6.95
C GLN A 84 5.27 -2.11 -5.58
N VAL A 85 4.45 -2.19 -4.52
CA VAL A 85 4.91 -1.90 -3.15
C VAL A 85 6.05 -2.83 -2.74
N LYS A 86 5.97 -4.13 -3.05
CA LYS A 86 7.06 -5.07 -2.77
C LYS A 86 8.37 -4.67 -3.46
N GLU A 87 8.30 -4.23 -4.72
CA GLU A 87 9.48 -3.77 -5.46
C GLU A 87 10.06 -2.47 -4.89
N ILE A 88 9.21 -1.53 -4.45
CA ILE A 88 9.65 -0.29 -3.78
C ILE A 88 10.43 -0.61 -2.51
N ILE A 89 9.86 -1.47 -1.65
CA ILE A 89 10.51 -1.89 -0.39
C ILE A 89 11.84 -2.57 -0.69
N LYS A 90 11.86 -3.52 -1.64
CA LYS A 90 13.08 -4.22 -2.03
C LYS A 90 14.19 -3.26 -2.47
N LYS A 91 13.88 -2.31 -3.35
CA LYS A 91 14.85 -1.31 -3.83
C LYS A 91 15.36 -0.40 -2.71
N ALA A 92 14.49 -0.02 -1.77
CA ALA A 92 14.88 0.79 -0.63
C ALA A 92 15.88 0.08 0.29
N THR A 93 15.70 -1.24 0.48
CA THR A 93 16.60 -2.09 1.27
C THR A 93 17.93 -2.32 0.55
N GLU A 94 17.93 -2.45 -0.78
CA GLU A 94 19.17 -2.58 -1.58
C GLU A 94 19.99 -1.28 -1.65
N GLN A 95 19.35 -0.12 -1.40
CA GLN A 95 19.99 1.20 -1.39
C GLN A 95 20.40 1.68 0.01
N ALA A 96 20.10 0.93 1.08
CA ALA A 96 20.41 1.25 2.47
C ALA A 96 21.76 0.66 2.89
#